data_AF-A0A327RKP7-F1
#
_entry.id   AF-A0A327RKP7-F1
#
_cell.length_a   1.000
_cell.length_b   1.000
_cell.length_c   1.000
_cell.angle_alpha   90.00
_cell.angle_beta   90.00
_cell.angle_gamma   90.00
#
_symmetry.space_group_name_H-M   'P 1'
#
loop_
_entity.id
_entity.type
_entity.pdbx_description
1 polymer ?
#
loop_
_entity_poly.entity_id
_entity_poly.type
_entity_poly.pdbx_seq_one_letter_code
_entity_poly.pdbx_strand_id
1 'polypeptide(L)'
;MFAPLQSKVGQQIINHYNLETSKTDSILLYSENKGLKIKSTAALHIAKHLSFPNNMLTVFFIIPPFIRNWVYDFVAKNRYKWYGKQDACMIPTPDLKAKFID
;
A
#
# COMPACT_ATOMS: atom_id res chain seq x y z
N MET A 1 7.01 -2.04 9.62
CA MET A 1 8.19 -2.24 8.76
C MET A 1 7.76 -2.10 7.31
N PHE A 2 8.66 -1.66 6.43
CA PHE A 2 8.39 -1.40 5.02
C PHE A 2 9.39 -2.16 4.15
N ALA A 3 8.94 -2.60 2.98
CA ALA A 3 9.80 -3.20 1.95
C ALA A 3 9.33 -2.68 0.58
N PRO A 4 10.25 -2.28 -0.32
CA PRO A 4 9.90 -2.03 -1.70
C PRO A 4 9.29 -3.28 -2.35
N LEU A 5 8.33 -3.11 -3.26
CA LEU A 5 7.74 -4.24 -3.99
C LEU A 5 8.78 -5.02 -4.81
N GLN A 6 9.82 -4.34 -5.30
CA GLN A 6 10.92 -4.94 -6.05
C GLN A 6 11.99 -5.59 -5.17
N SER A 7 11.92 -5.45 -3.84
CA SER A 7 12.92 -5.99 -2.93
C SER A 7 12.82 -7.52 -2.82
N LYS A 8 13.83 -8.17 -2.25
CA LYS A 8 13.85 -9.64 -2.12
C LYS A 8 12.66 -10.12 -1.29
N VAL A 9 12.42 -9.47 -0.16
CA VAL A 9 11.28 -9.78 0.72
C VAL A 9 9.94 -9.50 0.00
N GLY A 10 9.84 -8.37 -0.71
CA GLY A 10 8.65 -8.02 -1.49
C GLY A 10 8.29 -9.10 -2.53
N GLN A 11 9.27 -9.55 -3.31
CA GLN A 11 9.10 -10.60 -4.32
C GLN A 11 8.77 -11.95 -3.70
N GLN A 12 9.36 -12.31 -2.55
CA GLN A 12 9.01 -13.55 -1.84
C GLN A 12 7.53 -13.58 -1.44
N ILE A 13 6.99 -12.47 -0.91
CA ILE A 13 5.57 -12.39 -0.54
C ILE A 13 4.67 -12.44 -1.77
N ILE A 14 5.02 -11.70 -2.83
CA ILE A 14 4.26 -11.70 -4.09
C ILE A 14 4.16 -13.10 -4.68
N ASN A 15 5.27 -13.83 -4.72
CA ASN A 15 5.33 -15.19 -5.26
C ASN A 15 4.59 -16.18 -4.36
N HIS A 16 4.71 -16.06 -3.03
CA HIS A 16 4.01 -16.94 -2.09
C HIS A 16 2.48 -16.85 -2.23
N TYR A 17 1.95 -15.65 -2.50
CA TYR A 17 0.52 -15.42 -2.69
C TYR A 17 0.07 -15.48 -4.17
N ASN A 18 0.95 -15.88 -5.10
CA ASN A 18 0.70 -15.92 -6.55
C ASN A 18 0.05 -14.63 -7.09
N LEU A 19 0.54 -13.47 -6.65
CA LEU A 19 -0.03 -12.19 -7.05
C LEU A 19 0.48 -11.78 -8.43
N GLU A 20 -0.43 -11.37 -9.31
CA GLU A 20 -0.07 -10.68 -10.54
C GLU A 20 0.41 -9.25 -10.21
N THR A 21 1.72 -9.05 -10.29
CA THR A 21 2.38 -7.75 -10.08
C THR A 21 1.84 -6.68 -11.02
N SER A 22 1.48 -7.05 -12.26
CA SER A 22 0.90 -6.17 -13.27
C SER A 22 -0.44 -5.51 -12.88
N LYS A 23 -1.14 -6.05 -11.87
CA LYS A 23 -2.42 -5.52 -11.35
C LYS A 23 -2.29 -4.86 -9.97
N THR A 24 -1.11 -4.89 -9.36
CA THR A 24 -0.91 -4.62 -7.93
C THR A 24 0.19 -3.58 -7.67
N ASP A 25 0.15 -2.47 -8.39
CA ASP A 25 1.19 -1.41 -8.39
C ASP A 25 1.07 -0.36 -7.27
N SER A 26 0.54 -0.72 -6.10
CA SER A 26 0.40 0.26 -5.02
C SER A 26 0.94 -0.25 -3.69
N ILE A 27 0.19 -1.11 -2.97
CA ILE A 27 0.48 -1.41 -1.57
C ILE A 27 0.00 -2.81 -1.23
N LEU A 28 0.85 -3.55 -0.52
CA LEU A 28 0.55 -4.84 0.10
C LEU A 28 0.66 -4.69 1.62
N LEU A 29 -0.36 -5.15 2.35
CA LEU A 29 -0.32 -5.22 3.81
C LEU A 29 -0.33 -6.69 4.23
N TYR A 30 0.84 -7.16 4.68
CA TYR A 30 1.01 -8.51 5.20
C TYR A 30 0.94 -8.53 6.73
N SER A 31 0.31 -9.56 7.29
CA SER A 31 0.28 -9.85 8.72
C SER A 31 0.17 -11.35 8.93
N GLU A 32 1.03 -11.93 9.77
CA GLU A 32 1.05 -13.37 10.05
C GLU A 32 -0.33 -13.91 10.46
N ASN A 33 -1.06 -13.18 11.30
CA ASN A 33 -2.36 -13.61 11.81
C ASN A 33 -3.55 -13.29 10.89
N LYS A 34 -3.40 -12.35 9.95
CA LYS A 34 -4.51 -11.81 9.14
C LYS A 34 -4.31 -11.98 7.63
N GLY A 35 -3.24 -12.67 7.25
CA GLY A 35 -2.83 -12.87 5.87
C GLY A 35 -2.51 -11.58 5.13
N LEU A 36 -2.64 -11.65 3.81
CA LEU A 36 -2.36 -10.55 2.90
C LEU A 36 -3.63 -9.74 2.60
N LYS A 37 -3.51 -8.42 2.68
CA LYS A 37 -4.53 -7.46 2.26
C LYS A 37 -4.00 -6.60 1.13
N ILE A 38 -4.88 -6.27 0.19
CA ILE A 38 -4.55 -5.52 -1.03
C ILE A 38 -5.52 -4.36 -1.26
N LYS A 39 -5.15 -3.45 -2.17
CA LYS A 39 -5.96 -2.32 -2.65
C LYS A 39 -6.57 -1.48 -1.52
N SER A 40 -7.85 -1.11 -1.64
CA SER A 40 -8.55 -0.29 -0.65
C SER A 40 -8.58 -0.94 0.73
N THR A 41 -8.63 -2.28 0.82
CA THR A 41 -8.61 -2.98 2.12
C THR A 41 -7.28 -2.78 2.83
N ALA A 42 -6.15 -2.91 2.12
CA ALA A 42 -4.84 -2.60 2.68
C ALA A 42 -4.76 -1.14 3.13
N ALA A 43 -5.17 -0.20 2.27
CA ALA A 43 -5.10 1.22 2.54
C ALA A 43 -5.93 1.63 3.77
N LEU A 44 -7.17 1.16 3.89
CA LEU A 44 -8.03 1.46 5.05
C LEU A 44 -7.52 0.81 6.34
N HIS A 45 -6.92 -0.38 6.26
CA HIS A 45 -6.28 -0.99 7.43
C HIS A 45 -5.05 -0.21 7.87
N ILE A 46 -4.22 0.27 6.95
CA ILE A 46 -3.07 1.14 7.26
C ILE A 46 -3.56 2.45 7.88
N ALA A 47 -4.60 3.06 7.31
CA ALA A 47 -5.17 4.31 7.80
C ALA A 47 -5.59 4.24 9.28
N LYS A 48 -6.09 3.08 9.73
CA LYS A 48 -6.41 2.84 11.16
C LYS A 48 -5.23 3.09 12.11
N HIS A 49 -4.01 2.85 11.64
CA HIS A 49 -2.78 2.99 12.43
C HIS A 49 -2.13 4.37 12.28
N LEU A 50 -2.68 5.24 11.44
CA LEU A 50 -2.20 6.62 11.31
C LEU A 50 -2.83 7.52 12.37
N SER A 51 -2.20 8.66 12.63
CA SER A 51 -2.76 9.69 13.52
C SER A 51 -4.01 10.34 12.93
N PHE A 52 -4.81 10.95 13.80
CA PHE A 52 -5.91 11.82 13.39
C PHE A 52 -5.39 12.94 12.47
N PRO A 53 -6.08 13.26 11.35
CA PRO A 53 -7.42 12.80 10.95
C PRO A 53 -7.46 11.57 10.06
N ASN A 54 -6.29 11.01 9.66
CA ASN A 54 -6.23 9.94 8.67
C ASN A 54 -6.91 8.65 9.14
N ASN A 55 -6.94 8.40 10.46
CA ASN A 55 -7.67 7.27 11.04
C ASN A 55 -9.19 7.29 10.74
N MET A 56 -9.79 8.46 10.48
CA MET A 56 -11.21 8.57 10.14
C MET A 56 -11.56 7.88 8.82
N LEU A 57 -10.59 7.72 7.90
CA LEU A 57 -10.81 7.03 6.63
C LEU A 57 -11.32 5.59 6.83
N THR A 58 -11.08 4.99 7.99
CA THR A 58 -11.64 3.66 8.35
C THR A 58 -13.16 3.59 8.28
N VAL A 59 -13.88 4.71 8.36
CA VAL A 59 -15.34 4.76 8.16
C VAL A 59 -15.76 4.19 6.79
N PHE A 60 -14.90 4.30 5.77
CA PHE A 60 -15.15 3.78 4.43
C PHE A 60 -15.17 2.24 4.35
N PHE A 61 -14.95 1.51 5.45
CA PHE A 61 -15.26 0.09 5.53
C PHE A 61 -16.76 -0.22 5.41
N ILE A 62 -17.64 0.76 5.67
CA ILE A 62 -19.08 0.62 5.42
C ILE A 62 -19.41 0.49 3.93
N ILE A 63 -18.53 1.02 3.06
CA ILE A 63 -18.72 0.96 1.62
C ILE A 63 -18.32 -0.43 1.11
N PRO A 64 -19.18 -1.10 0.32
CA PRO A 64 -18.87 -2.39 -0.25
C PRO A 64 -17.55 -2.42 -1.04
N PRO A 65 -16.77 -3.52 -0.98
CA PRO A 65 -15.47 -3.63 -1.63
C PRO A 65 -15.45 -3.26 -3.11
N PHE A 66 -16.52 -3.53 -3.86
CA PHE A 66 -16.59 -3.25 -5.29
C PHE A 66 -16.46 -1.76 -5.60
N ILE A 67 -17.17 -0.89 -4.86
CA ILE A 67 -17.15 0.56 -5.05
C ILE A 67 -15.78 1.11 -4.63
N ARG A 68 -15.33 0.79 -3.41
CA ARG A 68 -14.08 1.33 -2.89
C ARG A 68 -12.86 0.84 -3.67
N ASN A 69 -12.89 -0.37 -4.24
CA ASN A 69 -11.84 -0.83 -5.15
C ASN A 69 -11.88 -0.12 -6.50
N TRP A 70 -13.07 0.16 -7.05
CA TRP A 70 -13.18 0.94 -8.28
C TRP A 70 -12.60 2.36 -8.10
N VAL A 71 -12.96 3.04 -7.01
CA VAL A 71 -12.39 4.36 -6.67
C VAL A 71 -10.88 4.25 -6.48
N TYR A 72 -10.40 3.22 -5.76
CA TYR A 72 -8.98 2.99 -5.56
C TYR A 72 -8.22 2.83 -6.89
N ASP A 73 -8.76 2.03 -7.81
CA ASP A 73 -8.16 1.79 -9.12
C ASP A 73 -8.17 3.07 -9.97
N PHE A 74 -9.23 3.90 -9.87
CA PHE A 74 -9.29 5.20 -10.52
C PHE A 74 -8.20 6.16 -9.99
N VAL A 75 -8.04 6.26 -8.67
CA VAL A 75 -6.98 7.08 -8.06
C VAL A 75 -5.60 6.57 -8.45
N ALA A 76 -5.37 5.25 -8.37
CA ALA A 76 -4.09 4.65 -8.70
C ALA A 76 -3.65 4.92 -10.15
N LYS A 77 -4.60 4.87 -11.10
CA LYS A 77 -4.35 5.18 -12.52
C LYS A 77 -4.04 6.66 -12.77
N ASN A 78 -4.61 7.57 -11.98
CA ASN A 78 -4.46 9.01 -12.18
C ASN A 78 -3.40 9.67 -11.27
N ARG A 79 -2.89 8.97 -10.24
CA ARG A 79 -1.98 9.55 -9.23
C ARG A 79 -0.79 10.31 -9.81
N TYR A 80 -0.16 9.77 -10.85
CA TYR A 80 1.01 10.41 -11.48
C TYR A 80 0.62 11.59 -12.37
N LYS A 81 -0.62 11.65 -12.86
CA LYS A 81 -1.14 12.81 -13.59
C LYS A 81 -1.50 13.95 -12.65
N TRP A 82 -2.03 13.63 -11.47
CA TRP A 82 -2.46 14.63 -10.49
C TRP A 82 -1.33 15.18 -9.63
N TYR A 83 -0.41 14.31 -9.19
CA TYR A 83 0.63 14.65 -8.22
C TYR A 83 2.04 14.69 -8.85
N GLY A 84 2.17 14.34 -10.13
CA GLY A 84 3.45 14.17 -10.79
C GLY A 84 4.17 12.89 -10.39
N LYS A 85 5.35 12.67 -10.98
CA LYS A 85 6.32 11.66 -10.55
C LYS A 85 7.45 12.39 -9.82
N GLN A 86 8.07 11.73 -8.85
CA GLN A 86 9.33 12.22 -8.31
C GLN A 86 10.45 11.77 -9.25
N ASP A 87 11.19 12.74 -9.80
CA ASP A 87 12.27 12.49 -10.76
C ASP A 87 13.60 12.09 -10.07
N ALA A 88 13.71 12.34 -8.77
CA ALA A 88 14.89 11.99 -7.97
C ALA A 88 14.50 11.18 -6.73
N CYS A 89 15.31 10.17 -6.41
CA CYS A 89 15.16 9.40 -5.18
C CYS A 89 15.51 10.26 -3.96
N MET A 90 14.58 10.38 -3.02
CA MET A 90 14.87 10.94 -1.70
C MET A 90 15.87 10.03 -0.98
N ILE A 91 16.96 10.61 -0.47
CA ILE A 91 17.87 9.90 0.43
C ILE A 91 17.20 9.84 1.81
N PRO A 92 16.86 8.65 2.33
CA PRO A 92 16.14 8.53 3.59
C PRO A 92 17.04 8.95 4.76
N THR A 93 16.44 9.60 5.76
CA THR A 93 17.11 9.83 7.05
C THR A 93 17.39 8.49 7.76
N PRO A 94 18.34 8.44 8.70
CA PRO A 94 18.64 7.21 9.45
C PRO A 94 17.39 6.59 10.11
N ASP A 95 16.51 7.42 10.69
CA ASP A 95 15.26 6.99 11.31
C ASP A 95 14.28 6.37 10.31
N LEU A 96 14.22 6.90 9.09
CA LEU A 96 13.36 6.37 8.05
C LEU A 96 13.93 5.05 7.52
N LYS A 97 15.25 4.97 7.32
CA LYS A 97 15.96 3.77 6.88
C LYS A 97 15.76 2.60 7.85
N ALA A 98 15.77 2.86 9.16
CA ALA A 98 15.53 1.84 10.19
C ALA A 98 14.13 1.18 10.12
N LYS A 99 13.17 1.79 9.40
CA LYS A 99 11.83 1.21 9.21
C LYS A 99 11.77 0.22 8.04
N PHE A 100 12.78 0.20 7.17
CA PHE A 100 12.88 -0.71 6.04
C PHE A 100 13.59 -2.00 6.43
N ILE A 101 13.14 -3.13 5.85
CA ILE A 101 13.66 -4.49 6.15
C ILE A 101 14.56 -5.06 5.04
N ASP A 102 15.03 -4.20 4.13
CA ASP A 102 16.01 -4.48 3.07
C ASP A 102 16.93 -3.24 2.93
#